data_AF-A0A1I6A1T2-F1
#
_entry.id   AF-A0A1I6A1T2-F1
#
_cell.length_a   1.000
_cell.length_b   1.000
_cell.length_c   1.000
_cell.angle_alpha   90.00
_cell.angle_beta   90.00
_cell.angle_gamma   90.00
#
_symmetry.space_group_name_H-M   'P 1'
#
loop_
_entity.id
_entity.type
_entity.pdbx_description
1 polymer ?
#
loop_
_entity_poly.entity_id
_entity_poly.type
_entity_poly.pdbx_seq_one_letter_code
_entity_poly.pdbx_strand_id
1 'polypeptide(L)'
;MELTIDTVAVGRCAGAMERAGDDLDDVRARLDDGTVSDDVFGALGAETGAVAAYRGTAEALRERLVAGSAALRAAAETLHEVARRYLDADDAMAADVAGAVRTVQVGRR
;
A
#
# COMPACT_ATOMS: atom_id res chain seq x y z
N MET A 1 18.97 -20.79 14.52
CA MET A 1 17.95 -19.79 14.88
C MET A 1 17.10 -19.63 13.64
N GLU A 2 15.95 -20.29 13.58
CA GLU A 2 15.03 -20.17 12.44
C GLU A 2 14.31 -18.83 12.57
N LEU A 3 14.37 -18.04 11.51
CA LEU A 3 13.73 -16.73 11.44
C LEU A 3 12.33 -16.96 10.85
N THR A 4 11.37 -17.30 11.70
CA THR A 4 9.95 -17.44 11.31
C THR A 4 9.38 -16.03 11.11
N ILE A 5 8.85 -15.75 9.92
CA ILE A 5 8.16 -14.48 9.65
C ILE A 5 6.78 -14.51 10.32
N ASP A 6 6.40 -13.43 10.99
CA ASP A 6 5.03 -13.24 11.47
C ASP A 6 4.15 -12.76 10.29
N THR A 7 3.55 -13.72 9.59
CA THR A 7 2.70 -13.47 8.41
C THR A 7 1.47 -12.64 8.75
N VAL A 8 0.97 -12.70 9.99
CA VAL A 8 -0.15 -11.88 10.47
C VAL A 8 0.26 -10.42 10.62
N ALA A 9 1.43 -10.16 11.21
CA ALA A 9 1.98 -8.81 11.31
C ALA A 9 2.27 -8.21 9.93
N VAL A 10 2.82 -9.01 9.00
CA VAL A 10 3.07 -8.59 7.61
C VAL A 10 1.77 -8.25 6.89
N GLY A 11 0.75 -9.10 7.00
CA GLY A 11 -0.57 -8.84 6.39
C GLY A 11 -1.25 -7.59 6.96
N ARG A 12 -1.13 -7.33 8.27
CA ARG A 12 -1.63 -6.08 8.89
C ARG A 12 -0.91 -4.85 8.35
N CYS A 13 0.40 -4.94 8.12
CA CYS A 13 1.19 -3.86 7.53
C CYS A 13 0.74 -3.57 6.09
N ALA A 14 0.59 -4.62 5.27
CA ALA A 14 0.09 -4.50 3.90
C ALA A 14 -1.30 -3.83 3.85
N GLY A 15 -2.24 -4.28 4.68
CA GLY A 15 -3.57 -3.66 4.76
C GLY A 15 -3.57 -2.23 5.33
N ALA A 16 -2.56 -1.83 6.10
CA ALA A 16 -2.39 -0.43 6.50
C ALA A 16 -1.89 0.43 5.32
N MET A 17 -0.99 -0.10 4.50
CA MET A 17 -0.50 0.58 3.30
C MET A 17 -1.59 0.75 2.24
N GLU A 18 -2.45 -0.26 2.03
CA GLU A 18 -3.62 -0.16 1.14
C GLU A 18 -4.54 0.98 1.55
N ARG A 19 -4.95 1.01 2.82
CA ARG A 19 -5.81 2.07 3.37
C ARG A 19 -5.17 3.45 3.25
N ALA A 20 -3.88 3.56 3.55
CA ALA A 20 -3.17 4.82 3.36
C ALA A 20 -3.13 5.25 1.89
N GLY A 21 -3.00 4.31 0.95
CA GLY A 21 -3.09 4.58 -0.49
C GLY A 21 -4.47 5.09 -0.90
N ASP A 22 -5.53 4.48 -0.37
CA ASP A 22 -6.91 4.92 -0.61
C ASP A 22 -7.19 6.30 -0.01
N ASP A 23 -6.68 6.58 1.21
CA ASP A 23 -6.78 7.90 1.84
C ASP A 23 -6.10 9.00 0.99
N LEU A 24 -4.96 8.70 0.36
CA LEU A 24 -4.29 9.64 -0.55
C LEU A 24 -5.11 9.89 -1.83
N ASP A 25 -5.75 8.87 -2.38
CA ASP A 25 -6.63 9.02 -3.55
C ASP A 25 -7.88 9.84 -3.21
N ASP A 26 -8.42 9.67 -2.01
CA ASP A 26 -9.52 10.47 -1.45
C ASP A 26 -9.14 11.94 -1.33
N VAL A 27 -7.95 12.24 -0.79
CA VAL A 27 -7.42 13.61 -0.70
C VAL A 27 -7.23 14.20 -2.09
N ARG A 28 -6.74 13.42 -3.06
CA ARG A 28 -6.60 13.85 -4.44
C ARG A 28 -7.95 14.19 -5.06
N ALA A 29 -8.96 13.34 -4.89
CA ALA A 29 -10.31 13.60 -5.40
C ALA A 29 -10.90 14.90 -4.84
N ARG A 30 -10.73 15.17 -3.54
CA ARG A 30 -11.15 16.44 -2.92
C ARG A 30 -10.40 17.66 -3.48
N LEU A 31 -9.12 17.50 -3.84
CA LEU A 31 -8.32 18.55 -4.47
C LEU A 31 -8.78 18.84 -5.91
N ASP A 32 -9.27 17.84 -6.62
CA ASP A 32 -9.81 17.98 -7.98
C ASP A 32 -11.19 18.68 -7.94
N ASP A 33 -12.06 18.28 -7.01
CA ASP A 33 -13.37 18.91 -6.79
C ASP A 33 -13.27 20.34 -6.24
N GLY A 34 -12.23 20.63 -5.45
CA GLY A 34 -12.00 21.91 -4.79
C GLY A 34 -11.20 22.93 -5.62
N THR A 35 -11.15 22.79 -6.94
CA THR A 35 -10.35 23.68 -7.80
C THR A 35 -10.80 25.14 -7.62
N VAL A 36 -9.92 25.96 -7.03
CA VAL A 36 -10.18 27.37 -6.77
C VAL A 36 -10.24 28.13 -8.11
N SER A 37 -11.34 28.86 -8.34
CA SER A 37 -11.48 29.68 -9.54
C SER A 37 -10.56 30.90 -9.50
N ASP A 38 -10.18 31.39 -10.68
CA ASP A 38 -9.31 32.57 -10.81
C ASP A 38 -9.91 33.82 -10.14
N ASP A 39 -11.25 33.89 -10.08
CA ASP A 39 -12.00 34.99 -9.48
C ASP A 39 -11.68 35.17 -7.98
N VAL A 40 -11.30 34.10 -7.29
CA VAL A 40 -10.94 34.14 -5.86
C VAL A 40 -9.67 34.97 -5.62
N PHE A 41 -8.79 35.05 -6.60
CA PHE A 41 -7.51 35.77 -6.49
C PHE A 41 -7.64 37.25 -6.88
N GLY A 42 -8.72 37.63 -7.59
CA GLY A 42 -8.98 38.99 -8.04
C GLY A 42 -7.88 39.58 -8.94
N ALA A 43 -7.98 40.89 -9.21
CA ALA A 43 -7.04 41.59 -10.08
C ALA A 43 -5.59 41.56 -9.56
N LEU A 44 -5.41 41.73 -8.24
CA LEU A 44 -4.09 41.67 -7.61
C LEU A 44 -3.44 40.29 -7.77
N GLY A 45 -4.22 39.22 -7.67
CA GLY A 45 -3.73 37.87 -7.88
C GLY A 45 -3.31 37.58 -9.33
N ALA A 46 -3.98 38.23 -10.30
CA ALA A 46 -3.57 38.18 -11.71
C ALA A 46 -2.25 38.94 -11.94
N GLU A 47 -2.11 40.14 -11.37
CA GLU A 47 -0.89 40.96 -11.50
C GLU A 47 0.34 40.32 -10.82
N THR A 48 0.14 39.63 -9.70
CA THR A 48 1.21 38.99 -8.93
C THR A 48 1.55 37.58 -9.40
N GLY A 49 0.76 37.01 -10.33
CA GLY A 49 0.93 35.62 -10.78
C GLY A 49 0.52 34.57 -9.74
N ALA A 50 -0.22 34.95 -8.69
CA ALA A 50 -0.68 34.05 -7.63
C ALA A 50 -1.52 32.88 -8.17
N VAL A 51 -2.33 33.12 -9.21
CA VAL A 51 -3.11 32.09 -9.89
C VAL A 51 -2.20 30.99 -10.47
N ALA A 52 -1.14 31.39 -11.17
CA ALA A 52 -0.19 30.45 -11.78
C ALA A 52 0.59 29.68 -10.71
N ALA A 53 1.03 30.37 -9.65
CA ALA A 53 1.72 29.74 -8.53
C ALA A 53 0.83 28.72 -7.80
N TYR A 54 -0.43 29.06 -7.55
CA TYR A 54 -1.42 28.16 -6.96
C TYR A 54 -1.62 26.92 -7.85
N ARG A 55 -1.87 27.10 -9.15
CA ARG A 55 -2.08 26.00 -10.10
C ARG A 55 -0.89 25.06 -10.15
N GLY A 56 0.33 25.60 -10.28
CA GLY A 56 1.55 24.79 -10.29
C GLY A 56 1.76 24.02 -8.98
N THR A 57 1.44 24.65 -7.83
CA THR A 57 1.52 23.96 -6.53
C THR A 57 0.47 22.86 -6.40
N ALA A 58 -0.76 23.11 -6.85
CA ALA A 58 -1.85 22.14 -6.83
C ALA A 58 -1.54 20.95 -7.74
N GLU A 59 -1.00 21.19 -8.94
CA GLU A 59 -0.54 20.15 -9.85
C GLU A 59 0.59 19.31 -9.24
N ALA A 60 1.63 19.96 -8.71
CA ALA A 60 2.74 19.26 -8.04
C ALA A 60 2.30 18.48 -6.80
N LEU A 61 1.21 18.88 -6.15
CA LEU A 61 0.61 18.12 -5.05
C LEU A 61 -0.17 16.91 -5.58
N ARG A 62 -0.96 17.07 -6.66
CA ARG A 62 -1.67 15.96 -7.32
C ARG A 62 -0.71 14.86 -7.76
N GLU A 63 0.37 15.22 -8.43
CA GLU A 63 1.39 14.26 -8.87
C GLU A 63 2.00 13.48 -7.70
N ARG A 64 2.29 14.16 -6.59
CA ARG A 64 2.79 13.52 -5.37
C ARG A 64 1.79 12.57 -4.75
N LEU A 65 0.50 12.92 -4.74
CA LEU A 65 -0.56 12.05 -4.21
C LEU A 65 -0.70 10.78 -5.06
N VAL A 66 -0.68 10.91 -6.39
CA VAL A 66 -0.72 9.75 -7.33
C VAL A 66 0.49 8.85 -7.14
N ALA A 67 1.70 9.44 -7.10
CA ALA A 67 2.92 8.67 -6.92
C ALA A 67 2.94 7.97 -5.54
N GLY A 68 2.47 8.66 -4.49
CA GLY A 68 2.38 8.12 -3.14
C GLY A 68 1.40 6.96 -3.02
N SER A 69 0.18 7.09 -3.56
CA SER A 69 -0.81 6.00 -3.51
C SER A 69 -0.36 4.78 -4.30
N ALA A 70 0.24 4.97 -5.47
CA ALA A 70 0.82 3.89 -6.26
C ALA A 70 1.97 3.16 -5.53
N ALA A 71 2.87 3.91 -4.88
CA ALA A 71 3.98 3.34 -4.13
C ALA A 71 3.50 2.50 -2.93
N LEU A 72 2.50 2.98 -2.20
CA LEU A 72 1.91 2.25 -1.07
C LEU A 72 1.24 0.94 -1.51
N ARG A 73 0.50 0.96 -2.63
CA ARG A 73 -0.11 -0.25 -3.19
C ARG A 73 0.93 -1.27 -3.65
N ALA A 74 1.98 -0.83 -4.34
CA ALA A 74 3.07 -1.71 -4.75
C ALA A 74 3.80 -2.34 -3.55
N ALA A 75 4.00 -1.56 -2.48
CA ALA A 75 4.57 -2.07 -1.24
C ALA A 75 3.65 -3.09 -0.56
N ALA A 76 2.35 -2.82 -0.49
CA ALA A 76 1.36 -3.75 0.05
C ALA A 76 1.32 -5.07 -0.73
N GLU A 77 1.30 -5.00 -2.06
CA GLU A 77 1.33 -6.18 -2.94
C GLU A 77 2.59 -7.03 -2.69
N THR A 78 3.75 -6.40 -2.60
CA THR A 78 5.01 -7.07 -2.26
C THR A 78 4.94 -7.78 -0.90
N LEU A 79 4.35 -7.14 0.11
CA LEU A 79 4.19 -7.72 1.44
C LEU A 79 3.21 -8.90 1.43
N HIS A 80 2.12 -8.82 0.68
CA HIS A 80 1.17 -9.93 0.51
C HIS A 80 1.84 -11.12 -0.18
N GLU A 81 2.66 -10.88 -1.21
CA GLU A 81 3.42 -11.96 -1.84
C GLU A 81 4.38 -12.64 -0.86
N VAL A 82 5.09 -11.86 -0.03
CA VAL A 82 5.99 -12.40 1.00
C VAL A 82 5.19 -13.23 2.01
N ALA A 83 4.09 -12.70 2.54
CA ALA A 83 3.24 -13.43 3.48
C ALA A 83 2.74 -14.76 2.89
N ARG A 84 2.30 -14.73 1.63
CA ARG A 84 1.83 -15.93 0.91
C ARG A 84 2.93 -16.98 0.75
N ARG A 85 4.14 -16.58 0.33
CA ARG A 85 5.28 -17.51 0.15
C ARG A 85 5.64 -18.22 1.46
N TYR A 86 5.55 -17.53 2.60
CA TYR A 86 5.81 -18.15 3.90
C TYR A 86 4.69 -19.10 4.35
N LEU A 87 3.42 -18.73 4.13
CA LEU A 87 2.29 -19.64 4.41
C LEU A 87 2.35 -20.93 3.59
N ASP A 88 2.63 -20.82 2.29
CA ASP A 88 2.74 -21.98 1.39
C ASP A 88 3.91 -22.91 1.81
N ALA A 89 5.02 -22.32 2.29
CA ALA A 89 6.17 -23.08 2.79
C ALA A 89 5.87 -23.78 4.13
N ASP A 90 5.18 -23.11 5.05
CA ASP A 90 4.76 -23.69 6.32
C ASP A 90 3.78 -24.86 6.11
N ASP A 91 2.82 -24.72 5.20
CA ASP A 91 1.87 -25.79 4.85
C ASP A 91 2.57 -27.01 4.23
N ALA A 92 3.53 -26.78 3.34
CA ALA A 92 4.33 -27.86 2.73
C ALA A 92 5.14 -28.62 3.80
N MET A 93 5.79 -27.90 4.72
CA MET A 93 6.54 -28.50 5.82
C MET A 93 5.63 -29.28 6.78
N ALA A 94 4.44 -28.75 7.09
CA ALA A 94 3.45 -29.44 7.93
C ALA A 94 2.97 -30.76 7.29
N ALA A 95 2.75 -30.77 5.97
CA ALA A 95 2.36 -31.96 5.23
C ALA A 95 3.45 -33.06 5.24
N ASP A 96 4.72 -32.67 5.07
CA ASP A 96 5.87 -33.58 5.13
C ASP A 96 6.02 -34.22 6.52
N VAL A 97 5.89 -33.42 7.58
CA VAL A 97 5.93 -33.93 8.97
C VAL A 97 4.78 -34.89 9.22
N ALA A 98 3.56 -34.57 8.79
CA ALA A 98 2.41 -35.47 8.93
C ALA A 98 2.60 -36.79 8.18
N GLY A 99 3.21 -36.76 6.98
CA GLY A 99 3.58 -37.93 6.21
C GLY A 99 4.62 -38.81 6.93
N ALA A 100 5.68 -38.20 7.46
CA ALA A 100 6.72 -38.89 8.22
C ALA A 100 6.20 -39.53 9.51
N VAL A 101 5.31 -38.86 10.25
CA VAL A 101 4.67 -39.43 11.44
C VAL A 101 3.82 -40.67 11.07
N ARG A 102 3.09 -40.60 9.95
CA ARG A 102 2.25 -41.70 9.49
C ARG A 102 3.07 -42.93 9.09
N THR A 103 4.22 -42.76 8.43
CA THR A 103 5.09 -43.89 8.06
C THR A 103 5.73 -44.56 9.27
N VAL A 104 6.13 -43.78 10.28
CA VAL A 104 6.68 -44.30 11.55
C VAL A 104 5.64 -45.11 12.34
N GLN A 105 4.37 -44.71 12.34
CA GLN A 105 3.30 -45.47 13.02
C GLN A 105 2.97 -46.80 12.33
N VAL A 106 3.12 -46.88 11.00
CA VAL A 106 2.86 -48.11 10.23
C VAL A 106 4.02 -49.11 10.36
N GLY A 107 5.27 -48.63 10.47
CA GLY A 107 6.46 -49.49 10.64
C GLY A 107 6.67 -50.05 12.05
N ARG A 108 5.80 -49.74 13.03
CA ARG A 108 5.91 -50.15 14.43
C ARG A 108 4.97 -51.30 14.82
N ARG A 109 4.37 -51.99 13.84
CA ARG A 109 3.50 -53.16 14.02
C ARG A 109 4.21 -54.45 13.63
#